data_AF-A0A396YW53-F1
#
_entry.id   AF-A0A396YW53-F1
#
_cell.length_a   1.000
_cell.length_b   1.000
_cell.length_c   1.000
_cell.angle_alpha   90.00
_cell.angle_beta   90.00
_cell.angle_gamma   90.00
#
_symmetry.space_group_name_H-M   'P 1'
#
loop_
_entity.id
_entity.type
_entity.pdbx_description
1 polymer ?
#
loop_
_entity_poly.entity_id
_entity_poly.type
_entity_poly.pdbx_seq_one_letter_code
_entity_poly.pdbx_strand_id
1 'polypeptide(L)'
;MERKIWTYEEARIILPTVREITEEYYSYVSGLTTELREKILPENEMEQKEESVRNSIFEWSSKVQEYGIEVKGLWLIDFDHGNGYYCWHLGEEDLLFEHGYEEGFAGRKLIERENEDGEHQ
;
A
#
# COMPACT_ATOMS: atom_id res chain seq x y z
N MET A 1 1.49 -15.35 -11.44
CA MET A 1 0.70 -14.23 -11.97
C MET A 1 1.65 -13.40 -12.84
N GLU A 2 1.23 -13.00 -14.03
CA GLU A 2 2.01 -12.08 -14.85
C GLU A 2 2.06 -10.72 -14.15
N ARG A 3 3.24 -10.08 -14.14
CA ARG A 3 3.39 -8.73 -13.60
C ARG A 3 2.63 -7.76 -14.50
N LYS A 4 1.71 -7.01 -13.92
CA LYS A 4 1.02 -5.92 -14.61
C LYS A 4 1.96 -4.72 -14.66
N ILE A 5 2.15 -4.17 -15.85
CA ILE A 5 2.79 -2.86 -16.03
C ILE A 5 1.70 -1.79 -16.00
N TRP A 6 1.88 -0.79 -15.16
CA TRP A 6 0.91 0.27 -14.89
C TRP A 6 1.35 1.58 -15.52
N THR A 7 0.42 2.26 -16.18
CA THR A 7 0.56 3.71 -16.40
C THR A 7 0.22 4.47 -15.12
N TYR A 8 0.69 5.72 -15.02
CA TYR A 8 0.38 6.58 -13.88
C TYR A 8 -1.13 6.78 -13.69
N GLU A 9 -1.86 6.97 -14.79
CA GLU A 9 -3.32 7.15 -14.76
C GLU A 9 -4.05 5.90 -14.26
N GLU A 10 -3.69 4.71 -14.76
CA GLU A 10 -4.29 3.45 -14.31
C GLU A 10 -4.04 3.20 -12.82
N ALA A 11 -2.82 3.48 -12.35
CA ALA A 11 -2.46 3.35 -10.94
C ALA A 11 -3.31 4.31 -10.08
N ARG A 12 -3.51 5.55 -10.52
CA ARG A 12 -4.37 6.53 -9.81
C ARG A 12 -5.85 6.17 -9.85
N ILE A 13 -6.34 5.58 -10.95
CA ILE A 13 -7.74 5.15 -11.06
C ILE A 13 -8.05 4.05 -10.03
N ILE A 14 -7.14 3.10 -9.82
CA ILE A 14 -7.36 2.02 -8.85
C ILE A 14 -7.01 2.40 -7.41
N LEU A 15 -6.18 3.42 -7.22
CA LEU A 15 -5.69 3.82 -5.90
C LEU A 15 -6.82 4.00 -4.86
N PRO A 16 -7.96 4.65 -5.14
CA PRO A 16 -9.06 4.76 -4.17
C PRO A 16 -9.53 3.40 -3.63
N THR A 17 -9.66 2.39 -4.49
CA THR A 17 -10.05 1.04 -4.07
C THR A 17 -8.98 0.40 -3.18
N VAL A 18 -7.70 0.56 -3.54
CA VAL A 18 -6.59 0.02 -2.73
C VAL A 18 -6.49 0.72 -1.38
N ARG A 19 -6.75 2.03 -1.36
CA ARG A 19 -6.84 2.84 -0.14
C ARG A 19 -7.94 2.34 0.79
N GLU A 20 -9.15 2.17 0.29
CA GLU A 20 -10.28 1.66 1.07
C GLU A 20 -9.97 0.29 1.70
N ILE A 21 -9.43 -0.65 0.91
CA ILE A 21 -8.99 -1.97 1.41
C ILE A 21 -7.93 -1.78 2.49
N THR A 22 -6.91 -0.96 2.25
CA THR A 22 -5.80 -0.77 3.21
C THR A 22 -6.28 -0.12 4.50
N GLU A 23 -7.16 0.88 4.43
CA GLU A 23 -7.73 1.59 5.57
C GLU A 23 -8.62 0.67 6.44
N GLU A 24 -9.41 -0.22 5.81
CA GLU A 24 -10.22 -1.23 6.50
C GLU A 24 -9.34 -2.17 7.33
N TYR A 25 -8.34 -2.80 6.70
CA TYR A 25 -7.44 -3.73 7.36
C TYR A 25 -6.55 -3.04 8.40
N TYR A 26 -6.07 -1.82 8.12
CA TYR A 26 -5.32 -1.03 9.08
C TYR A 26 -6.13 -0.74 10.32
N SER A 27 -7.39 -0.34 10.18
CA SER A 27 -8.27 -0.02 11.31
C SER A 27 -8.49 -1.25 12.19
N TYR A 28 -8.75 -2.41 11.58
CA TYR A 28 -8.94 -3.67 12.29
C TYR A 28 -7.67 -4.11 13.04
N VAL A 29 -6.53 -4.17 12.34
CA VAL A 29 -5.23 -4.56 12.91
C VAL A 29 -4.80 -3.60 14.02
N SER A 30 -5.01 -2.29 13.83
CA SER A 30 -4.68 -1.28 14.84
C SER A 30 -5.53 -1.47 16.11
N GLY A 31 -6.82 -1.77 15.97
CA GLY A 31 -7.69 -2.09 17.11
C GLY A 31 -7.17 -3.30 17.91
N LEU A 32 -6.87 -4.41 17.22
CA LEU A 32 -6.33 -5.62 17.85
C LEU A 32 -5.00 -5.37 18.56
N THR A 33 -4.09 -4.62 17.90
CA THR A 33 -2.77 -4.30 18.43
C THR A 33 -2.85 -3.40 19.66
N THR A 34 -3.77 -2.43 19.67
CA THR A 34 -4.04 -1.60 20.85
C THR A 34 -4.53 -2.46 22.01
N GLU A 35 -5.48 -3.36 21.79
CA GLU A 35 -5.95 -4.27 22.84
C GLU A 35 -4.84 -5.16 23.41
N LEU A 36 -4.00 -5.73 22.55
CA LEU A 36 -2.85 -6.57 22.95
C LEU A 36 -1.83 -5.79 23.79
N ARG A 37 -1.67 -4.48 23.55
CA ARG A 37 -0.72 -3.63 24.29
C ARG A 37 -1.29 -3.12 25.61
N GLU A 38 -2.58 -2.79 25.64
CA GLU A 38 -3.20 -2.09 26.77
C GLU A 38 -3.86 -3.01 27.80
N LYS A 39 -4.22 -4.25 27.40
CA LYS A 39 -4.93 -5.19 28.27
C LYS A 39 -4.05 -6.36 28.66
N ILE A 40 -4.19 -6.82 29.89
CA ILE A 40 -3.69 -8.13 30.32
C ILE A 40 -4.77 -9.15 29.94
N LEU A 41 -4.47 -9.95 28.92
CA LEU A 41 -5.37 -10.98 28.41
C LEU A 41 -4.91 -12.37 28.86
N PRO A 42 -5.83 -13.34 29.00
CA PRO A 42 -5.47 -14.75 29.07
C PRO A 42 -4.60 -15.16 27.87
N GLU A 43 -3.64 -16.07 28.07
CA GLU A 43 -2.68 -16.50 27.04
C GLU A 43 -3.37 -16.97 25.76
N ASN A 44 -4.44 -17.77 25.89
CA ASN A 44 -5.22 -18.25 24.75
C ASN A 44 -5.91 -17.12 23.97
N GLU A 45 -6.34 -16.04 24.62
CA GLU A 45 -6.94 -14.88 23.95
C GLU A 45 -5.88 -14.01 23.27
N MET A 46 -4.70 -13.89 23.89
CA MET A 46 -3.54 -13.21 23.32
C MET A 46 -3.11 -13.89 22.02
N GLU A 47 -2.92 -15.21 22.05
CA GLU A 47 -2.53 -16.02 20.88
C GLU A 47 -3.55 -15.87 19.73
N GLN A 48 -4.85 -15.93 20.03
CA GLN A 48 -5.92 -15.79 19.03
C GLN A 48 -5.91 -14.39 18.36
N LYS A 49 -5.67 -13.33 19.14
CA LYS A 49 -5.58 -11.96 18.60
C LYS A 49 -4.31 -11.76 17.78
N GLU A 50 -3.17 -12.29 18.21
CA GLU A 50 -1.93 -12.25 17.43
C GLU A 50 -2.07 -13.01 16.11
N GLU A 51 -2.74 -14.16 16.12
CA GLU A 51 -3.08 -14.89 14.90
C GLU A 51 -4.01 -14.08 13.99
N SER A 52 -5.03 -13.44 14.56
CA SER A 52 -5.94 -12.57 13.82
C SER A 52 -5.21 -11.40 13.14
N VAL A 53 -4.23 -10.79 13.83
CA VAL A 53 -3.37 -9.74 13.25
C VAL A 53 -2.56 -10.28 12.07
N ARG A 54 -1.90 -11.43 12.23
CA ARG A 54 -1.11 -12.06 11.16
C ARG A 54 -1.97 -12.41 9.94
N ASN A 55 -3.13 -13.03 10.17
CA ASN A 55 -4.05 -13.42 9.10
C ASN A 55 -4.59 -12.19 8.36
N SER A 56 -4.94 -11.13 9.08
CA SER A 56 -5.43 -9.88 8.47
C SER A 56 -4.39 -9.23 7.56
N ILE A 57 -3.13 -9.18 7.99
CA ILE A 57 -2.03 -8.65 7.17
C ILE A 57 -1.83 -9.51 5.91
N PHE A 58 -1.91 -10.85 6.05
CA PHE A 58 -1.77 -11.76 4.92
C PHE A 58 -2.92 -11.64 3.92
N GLU A 59 -4.16 -11.54 4.41
CA GLU A 59 -5.33 -11.32 3.57
C GLU A 59 -5.28 -9.99 2.84
N TRP A 60 -4.91 -8.91 3.53
CA TRP A 60 -4.68 -7.61 2.89
C TRP A 60 -3.66 -7.71 1.76
N SER A 61 -2.50 -8.31 2.03
CA SER A 61 -1.45 -8.48 1.03
C SER A 61 -1.95 -9.26 -0.18
N SER A 62 -2.68 -10.35 0.06
CA SER A 62 -3.24 -11.20 -1.01
C SER A 62 -4.24 -10.42 -1.87
N LYS A 63 -5.19 -9.71 -1.25
CA LYS A 63 -6.18 -8.88 -1.95
C LYS A 63 -5.53 -7.78 -2.81
N VAL A 64 -4.50 -7.13 -2.30
CA VAL A 64 -3.76 -6.11 -3.07
C VAL A 64 -3.03 -6.75 -4.26
N GLN A 65 -2.39 -7.90 -4.04
CA GLN A 65 -1.65 -8.62 -5.09
C GLN A 65 -2.56 -9.18 -6.20
N GLU A 66 -3.83 -9.48 -5.91
CA GLU A 66 -4.82 -9.88 -6.93
C GLU A 66 -5.03 -8.81 -8.03
N TYR A 67 -4.77 -7.54 -7.72
CA TYR A 67 -4.79 -6.46 -8.72
C TYR A 67 -3.52 -6.36 -9.57
N GLY A 68 -2.48 -7.15 -9.27
CA GLY A 68 -1.17 -7.04 -9.89
C GLY A 68 -0.31 -5.91 -9.33
N ILE A 69 -0.52 -5.59 -8.04
CA ILE A 69 0.23 -4.56 -7.28
C ILE A 69 1.26 -5.27 -6.39
N GLU A 70 2.46 -4.70 -6.25
CA GLU A 70 3.50 -5.27 -5.42
C GLU A 70 3.41 -4.77 -3.97
N VAL A 71 3.35 -5.68 -3.00
CA VAL A 71 3.39 -5.35 -1.58
C VAL A 71 4.84 -5.35 -1.11
N LYS A 72 5.33 -4.21 -0.62
CA LYS A 72 6.74 -4.04 -0.17
C LYS A 72 6.91 -4.01 1.33
N GLY A 73 5.82 -3.80 2.08
CA GLY A 73 5.81 -3.73 3.53
C GLY A 73 4.40 -3.55 4.07
N LEU A 74 4.29 -3.35 5.38
CA LEU A 74 2.98 -3.08 6.00
C LEU A 74 2.41 -1.78 5.44
N TRP A 75 1.26 -1.89 4.78
CA TRP A 75 0.55 -0.74 4.20
C TRP A 75 1.36 0.05 3.18
N LEU A 76 2.35 -0.62 2.57
CA LEU A 76 3.28 -0.08 1.58
C LEU A 76 3.21 -0.89 0.30
N ILE A 77 2.88 -0.21 -0.81
CA ILE A 77 2.68 -0.82 -2.11
C ILE A 77 3.43 -0.08 -3.22
N ASP A 78 3.76 -0.82 -4.26
CA ASP A 78 4.41 -0.35 -5.47
C ASP A 78 3.63 -0.81 -6.71
N PHE A 79 3.41 0.12 -7.65
CA PHE A 79 2.90 -0.14 -8.98
C PHE A 79 4.07 -0.16 -9.96
N ASP A 80 4.39 -1.31 -10.55
CA ASP A 80 5.47 -1.44 -11.55
C ASP A 80 5.07 -0.73 -12.84
N HIS A 81 5.85 0.28 -13.27
CA HIS A 81 5.61 1.03 -14.51
C HIS A 81 6.65 0.72 -15.60
N GLY A 82 7.40 -0.38 -15.44
CA GLY A 82 8.36 -0.89 -16.43
C GLY A 82 9.74 -0.21 -16.42
N ASN A 83 9.89 0.90 -15.70
CA ASN A 83 11.17 1.60 -15.49
C ASN A 83 11.48 1.85 -14.00
N GLY A 84 10.62 1.36 -13.10
CA GLY A 84 10.61 1.67 -11.69
C GLY A 84 9.23 1.41 -11.09
N TYR A 85 8.93 2.08 -9.99
CA TYR A 85 7.65 1.96 -9.30
C TYR A 85 7.04 3.31 -8.95
N TYR A 86 5.72 3.42 -9.12
CA TYR A 86 4.94 4.42 -8.39
C TYR A 86 4.65 3.85 -7.00
N CYS A 87 5.03 4.58 -5.97
CA CYS A 87 5.00 4.07 -4.62
C CYS A 87 3.95 4.82 -3.80
N TRP A 88 3.16 4.07 -3.03
CA TRP A 88 2.17 4.61 -2.11
C TRP A 88 2.24 3.94 -0.75
N HIS A 89 2.16 4.75 0.31
CA HIS A 89 2.03 4.29 1.68
C HIS A 89 0.77 4.85 2.32
N LEU A 90 0.15 4.07 3.22
CA LEU A 90 -0.97 4.56 4.04
C LEU A 90 -0.66 5.89 4.72
N GLY A 91 -1.53 6.87 4.53
CA GLY A 91 -1.35 8.26 4.98
C GLY A 91 -0.98 9.24 3.86
N GLU A 92 -0.61 8.74 2.68
CA GLU A 92 -0.47 9.55 1.47
C GLU A 92 -1.83 9.68 0.75
N GLU A 93 -2.18 10.90 0.32
CA GLU A 93 -3.50 11.15 -0.30
C GLU A 93 -3.58 10.65 -1.75
N ASP A 94 -2.46 10.59 -2.45
CA ASP A 94 -2.36 10.28 -3.89
C ASP A 94 -1.01 9.61 -4.20
N LEU A 95 -0.82 9.13 -5.43
CA LEU A 95 0.47 8.66 -5.93
C LEU A 95 1.37 9.85 -6.26
N LEU A 96 2.12 10.31 -5.26
CA LEU A 96 2.98 11.49 -5.36
C LEU A 96 4.43 11.16 -5.66
N PHE A 97 4.84 9.91 -5.47
CA PHE A 97 6.24 9.51 -5.49
C PHE A 97 6.51 8.32 -6.41
N GLU A 98 7.69 8.32 -7.00
CA GLU A 98 8.25 7.18 -7.73
C GLU A 98 9.68 6.87 -7.28
N HIS A 99 10.14 5.67 -7.55
CA HIS A 99 11.55 5.30 -7.38
C HIS A 99 12.00 4.26 -8.40
N GLY A 100 13.31 4.22 -8.67
CA GLY A 100 13.91 3.17 -9.49
C GLY A 100 13.89 1.80 -8.80
N TYR A 101 14.14 0.73 -9.57
CA TYR A 101 14.11 -0.65 -9.07
C TYR A 101 15.06 -0.93 -7.90
N GLU A 102 16.20 -0.24 -7.82
CA GLU A 102 17.25 -0.45 -6.81
C GLU A 102 17.23 0.58 -5.66
N GLU A 103 16.40 1.62 -5.76
CA GLU A 103 16.38 2.74 -4.81
C GLU A 103 15.50 2.45 -3.58
N GLY A 104 14.38 1.74 -3.81
CA GLY A 104 13.37 1.46 -2.79
C GLY A 104 12.69 2.73 -2.22
N PHE A 105 11.91 2.55 -1.16
CA PHE A 105 11.11 3.62 -0.55
C PHE A 105 11.91 4.85 -0.09
N ALA A 106 13.15 4.65 0.36
CA ALA A 106 14.01 5.73 0.85
C ALA A 106 14.54 6.65 -0.26
N GLY A 107 14.58 6.17 -1.51
CA GLY A 107 15.05 6.94 -2.67
C GLY A 107 13.95 7.62 -3.48
N ARG A 108 12.74 7.71 -2.93
CA ARG A 108 11.56 8.27 -3.62
C ARG A 108 11.76 9.71 -4.06
N LYS A 109 11.31 9.99 -5.28
CA LYS A 109 11.29 11.33 -5.90
C LYS A 109 9.85 11.72 -6.18
N LEU A 110 9.55 13.01 -6.07
CA LEU A 110 8.23 13.52 -6.44
C LEU A 110 8.03 13.32 -7.94
N ILE A 111 6.85 12.85 -8.32
CA ILE A 111 6.46 12.75 -9.72
C ILE A 111 6.21 14.18 -10.21
N GLU A 112 7.04 14.64 -11.14
CA GLU A 112 6.84 15.92 -11.80
C GLU A 112 5.58 15.83 -12.66
N ARG A 113 4.53 16.57 -12.29
CA ARG A 113 3.39 16.75 -13.20
C ARG A 113 3.88 17.67 -14.31
N GLU A 114 4.07 17.14 -15.51
CA GLU A 114 4.12 18.00 -16.68
C GLU A 114 2.79 18.76 -16.69
N ASN A 115 2.84 20.06 -16.40
CA ASN A 115 1.73 20.94 -16.70
C ASN A 115 1.61 20.93 -18.22
N GLU A 116 0.65 20.17 -18.76
CA GLU A 116 0.15 20.39 -20.12
C GLU A 116 -0.61 21.72 -20.19
N ASP A 117 0.01 22.82 -19.74
CA ASP A 117 -0.35 24.16 -20.16
C ASP A 117 0.37 24.40 -21.49
N GLY A 118 -0.08 23.68 -22.51
CA GLY A 118 0.18 24.01 -23.90
C GLY A 118 -0.50 25.33 -24.25
N GLU A 119 0.03 26.45 -23.76
CA GLU A 119 -0.22 27.75 -24.38
C GLU A 119 0.54 27.79 -25.70
N HIS A 120 -0.14 27.35 -26.76
CA HIS A 120 0.14 27.86 -28.10
C HIS A 120 0.00 29.38 -28.08
N GLN A 121 1.11 30.08 -28.22
CA GLN A 121 1.13 31.49 -28.60
C GLN A 121 1.82 31.64 -29.96
#